data_AF-A0A2D5PBQ9-F1
#
_entry.id   AF-A0A2D5PBQ9-F1
#
_cell.length_a   1.000
_cell.length_b   1.000
_cell.length_c   1.000
_cell.angle_alpha   90.00
_cell.angle_beta   90.00
_cell.angle_gamma   90.00
#
_symmetry.space_group_name_H-M   'P 1'
#
loop_
_entity.id
_entity.type
_entity.pdbx_description
1 polymer ?
#
loop_
_entity_poly.entity_id
_entity_poly.type
_entity_poly.pdbx_seq_one_letter_code
_entity_poly.pdbx_strand_id
1 'polypeptide(L)'
;MSLIPHGSFHCSALNCAWALSGLTLGDIEDSTGIDAGRISDFMLERAYPSDNEIEKLAKALNVLPGFFNQVWVEIPDHAINIKWSKPDRIDSF
;
A
#
# COMPACT_ATOMS: atom_id res chain seq x y z
N MET A 1 -1.05 -21.52 -8.97
CA MET A 1 -2.41 -20.95 -8.81
C MET A 1 -2.24 -19.79 -7.84
N SER A 2 -2.23 -18.55 -8.34
CA SER A 2 -2.00 -17.36 -7.49
C SER A 2 -3.23 -17.13 -6.62
N LEU A 3 -3.05 -17.06 -5.30
CA LEU A 3 -4.11 -16.95 -4.28
C LEU A 3 -4.46 -15.49 -3.94
N ILE A 4 -3.97 -14.54 -4.74
CA ILE A 4 -4.05 -13.12 -4.40
C ILE A 4 -5.03 -12.44 -5.37
N PRO A 5 -6.23 -12.02 -4.91
CA PRO A 5 -7.16 -11.32 -5.76
C PRO A 5 -6.55 -9.97 -6.17
N HIS A 6 -6.56 -9.70 -7.49
CA HIS A 6 -6.23 -8.40 -8.07
C HIS A 6 -7.04 -7.30 -7.34
N GLY A 7 -6.33 -6.34 -6.73
CA GLY A 7 -6.93 -5.25 -5.94
C GLY A 7 -6.66 -5.29 -4.43
N SER A 8 -5.82 -6.20 -3.95
CA SER A 8 -5.44 -6.29 -2.52
C SER A 8 -4.09 -5.63 -2.18
N PHE A 9 -3.39 -5.06 -3.17
CA PHE A 9 -2.12 -4.38 -2.95
C PHE A 9 -2.34 -3.02 -2.30
N HIS A 10 -1.68 -2.78 -1.17
CA HIS A 10 -1.75 -1.52 -0.43
C HIS A 10 -0.49 -0.69 -0.64
N CYS A 11 -0.62 0.44 -1.33
CA CYS A 11 0.46 1.41 -1.53
C CYS A 11 1.06 1.90 -0.20
N SER A 12 0.23 2.00 0.85
CA SER A 12 0.65 2.36 2.21
C SER A 12 1.63 1.35 2.79
N ALA A 13 1.43 0.04 2.56
CA ALA A 13 2.36 -1.00 3.00
C ALA A 13 3.71 -0.86 2.27
N LEU A 14 3.70 -0.58 0.96
CA LEU A 14 4.92 -0.30 0.20
C LEU A 14 5.66 0.91 0.76
N ASN A 15 4.96 2.02 1.01
CA ASN A 15 5.53 3.23 1.59
C ASN A 15 6.13 2.98 2.98
N CYS A 16 5.46 2.18 3.83
CA CYS A 16 5.97 1.80 5.14
C CYS A 16 7.27 0.96 5.04
N ALA A 17 7.28 -0.08 4.19
CA ALA A 17 8.45 -0.91 4.01
C ALA A 17 9.64 -0.11 3.43
N TRP A 18 9.37 0.81 2.49
CA TRP A 18 10.38 1.70 1.96
C TRP A 18 10.94 2.67 3.01
N ALA A 19 10.10 3.30 3.81
CA ALA A 19 10.54 4.22 4.87
C ALA A 19 11.41 3.53 5.93
N LEU A 20 11.16 2.24 6.21
CA LEU A 20 11.92 1.46 7.18
C LEU A 20 13.20 0.85 6.62
N SER A 21 13.32 0.69 5.30
CA SER A 21 14.50 0.07 4.68
C SER A 21 15.70 1.01 4.63
N GLY A 22 15.48 2.33 4.66
CA GLY A 22 16.53 3.33 4.50
C GLY A 22 17.12 3.39 3.08
N LEU A 23 16.52 2.69 2.12
CA LEU A 23 16.94 2.65 0.72
C LEU A 23 16.41 3.86 -0.06
N THR A 24 17.17 4.33 -1.03
CA THR A 24 16.66 5.29 -2.02
C THR A 24 15.82 4.56 -3.08
N LEU A 25 15.04 5.30 -3.87
CA LEU A 25 14.34 4.72 -5.03
C LEU A 25 15.32 4.11 -6.05
N GLY A 26 16.51 4.71 -6.21
CA GLY A 26 17.55 4.18 -7.09
C GLY A 26 18.07 2.82 -6.62
N ASP A 27 18.26 2.63 -5.31
CA ASP A 27 18.68 1.32 -4.77
C ASP A 27 17.62 0.22 -5.00
N ILE A 28 16.34 0.59 -4.92
CA ILE A 28 15.24 -0.34 -5.20
C ILE A 28 15.17 -0.63 -6.70
N GLU A 29 15.33 0.38 -7.54
CA GLU A 29 15.40 0.20 -8.99
C GLU A 29 16.54 -0.73 -9.39
N ASP A 30 17.75 -0.50 -8.88
CA ASP A 30 18.94 -1.32 -9.17
C ASP A 30 18.75 -2.78 -8.73
N SER A 31 18.10 -3.00 -7.59
CA SER A 31 17.89 -4.35 -7.03
C SER A 31 16.72 -5.12 -7.67
N THR A 32 15.68 -4.43 -8.12
CA THR A 32 14.46 -5.03 -8.67
C THR A 32 14.42 -5.04 -10.20
N GLY A 33 15.16 -4.13 -10.83
CA GLY A 33 15.05 -3.76 -12.24
C GLY A 33 13.73 -3.09 -12.59
N ILE A 34 13.01 -2.53 -11.61
CA ILE A 34 11.77 -1.78 -11.82
C ILE A 34 12.13 -0.29 -11.80
N ASP A 35 11.81 0.42 -12.87
CA ASP A 35 12.02 1.86 -13.00
C ASP A 35 11.45 2.64 -11.79
N ALA A 36 12.21 3.61 -11.27
CA ALA A 36 11.79 4.40 -10.11
C ALA A 36 10.47 5.17 -10.33
N GLY A 37 10.17 5.60 -11.56
CA GLY A 37 8.89 6.20 -11.92
C GLY A 37 7.74 5.22 -11.76
N ARG A 38 7.94 3.97 -12.20
CA ARG A 38 6.97 2.89 -12.01
C ARG A 38 6.78 2.51 -10.54
N ILE A 39 7.86 2.48 -9.75
CA ILE A 39 7.77 2.30 -8.29
C ILE A 39 6.96 3.44 -7.64
N SER A 40 7.21 4.68 -8.07
CA SER A 40 6.46 5.86 -7.61
C SER A 40 4.98 5.77 -7.95
N ASP A 41 4.63 5.29 -9.14
CA ASP A 41 3.23 5.06 -9.52
C ASP A 41 2.53 4.03 -8.61
N PHE A 42 3.26 3.00 -8.13
CA PHE A 42 2.73 2.07 -7.12
C PHE A 42 2.54 2.74 -5.76
N MET A 43 3.51 3.56 -5.33
CA MET A 43 3.45 4.29 -4.05
C MET A 43 2.33 5.33 -4.00
N LEU A 44 1.96 5.89 -5.15
CA LEU A 44 0.89 6.88 -5.32
C LEU A 44 -0.45 6.28 -5.74
N GLU A 45 -0.56 4.95 -5.78
CA GLU A 45 -1.77 4.21 -6.18
C GLU A 45 -2.28 4.55 -7.60
N ARG A 46 -1.37 4.96 -8.49
CA ARG A 46 -1.66 5.25 -9.90
C ARG A 46 -1.60 4.01 -10.78
N ALA A 47 -0.86 3.01 -10.33
CA ALA A 47 -0.72 1.71 -10.97
C ALA A 47 -0.68 0.61 -9.93
N TYR A 48 -1.04 -0.60 -10.36
CA TYR A 48 -0.93 -1.80 -9.54
C TYR A 48 0.24 -2.67 -10.04
N PRO A 49 1.10 -3.16 -9.14
CA PRO A 49 2.16 -4.08 -9.51
C PRO A 49 1.60 -5.46 -9.88
N SER A 50 2.27 -6.14 -10.80
CA SER A 50 2.07 -7.56 -11.08
C SER A 50 2.63 -8.44 -9.97
N ASP A 51 2.20 -9.71 -9.88
CA ASP A 51 2.71 -10.67 -8.89
C ASP A 51 4.26 -10.77 -8.89
N ASN A 52 4.88 -10.73 -10.07
CA ASN A 52 6.35 -10.74 -10.20
C ASN A 52 6.99 -9.45 -9.65
N GLU A 53 6.35 -8.29 -9.84
CA GLU A 53 6.83 -7.02 -9.29
C GLU A 53 6.67 -6.99 -7.76
N ILE A 54 5.57 -7.55 -7.24
CA ILE A 54 5.35 -7.73 -5.79
C ILE A 54 6.46 -8.60 -5.18
N GLU A 55 6.81 -9.72 -5.80
CA GLU A 55 7.89 -10.59 -5.31
C GLU A 55 9.25 -9.88 -5.30
N LYS A 56 9.55 -9.13 -6.36
CA LYS A 56 10.79 -8.35 -6.47
C LYS A 56 10.87 -7.27 -5.39
N LEU A 57 9.82 -6.48 -5.23
CA LEU A 57 9.74 -5.43 -4.22
C LEU A 57 9.86 -6.01 -2.80
N ALA A 58 9.18 -7.14 -2.54
CA ALA A 58 9.24 -7.81 -1.25
C ALA A 58 10.67 -8.25 -0.92
N LYS A 59 11.36 -8.85 -1.89
CA LYS A 59 12.75 -9.27 -1.74
C LYS A 59 13.70 -8.08 -1.51
N ALA A 60 13.56 -7.01 -2.29
CA ALA A 60 14.40 -5.81 -2.17
C ALA A 60 14.20 -5.11 -0.81
N LEU A 61 12.96 -5.08 -0.30
CA LEU A 61 12.61 -4.46 0.97
C LEU A 61 12.71 -5.43 2.16
N ASN A 62 13.17 -6.65 1.94
CA ASN A 62 13.30 -7.71 2.94
C ASN A 62 12.01 -7.96 3.74
N VAL A 63 10.87 -8.01 3.05
CA VAL A 63 9.55 -8.34 3.59
C VAL A 63 8.96 -9.54 2.84
N LEU A 64 7.86 -10.11 3.37
CA LEU A 64 7.12 -11.16 2.67
C LEU A 64 6.23 -10.54 1.58
N PRO A 65 6.04 -11.18 0.41
CA PRO A 65 5.13 -10.68 -0.63
C PRO A 65 3.70 -10.39 -0.12
N GLY A 66 3.21 -11.22 0.81
CA GLY A 66 1.92 -11.01 1.47
C GLY A 66 1.84 -9.78 2.36
N PHE A 67 2.96 -9.14 2.71
CA PHE A 67 2.97 -7.90 3.50
C PHE A 67 2.24 -6.76 2.78
N PHE A 68 2.33 -6.71 1.46
CA PHE A 68 1.64 -5.70 0.66
C PHE A 68 0.15 -5.98 0.50
N ASN A 69 -0.29 -7.19 0.86
CA ASN A 69 -1.66 -7.66 0.68
C ASN A 69 -2.28 -7.94 2.06
N GLN A 70 -2.74 -6.90 2.76
CA GLN A 70 -3.53 -7.11 3.96
C GLN A 70 -4.97 -7.45 3.61
N VAL A 71 -5.49 -8.47 4.30
CA VAL A 71 -6.91 -8.80 4.32
C VAL A 71 -7.63 -7.68 5.03
N TRP A 72 -8.63 -7.09 4.38
CA TRP A 72 -9.57 -6.19 5.03
C TRP A 72 -10.17 -6.92 6.23
N VAL A 73 -9.76 -6.53 7.43
CA VAL A 73 -10.55 -6.85 8.63
C VAL A 73 -11.64 -5.80 8.65
N GLU A 74 -12.85 -6.18 8.24
CA GLU A 74 -14.02 -5.36 8.53
C GLU A 74 -14.06 -5.15 10.04
N ILE A 75 -13.73 -3.93 10.48
CA ILE A 75 -13.95 -3.55 11.86
C ILE A 75 -15.45 -3.38 11.98
N PRO A 76 -16.16 -4.23 12.74
CA PRO A 76 -17.60 -4.15 12.75
C PRO A 76 -18.03 -2.80 13.32
N ASP A 77 -19.11 -2.21 12.80
CA ASP A 77 -19.55 -0.85 13.13
C ASP A 77 -19.65 -0.59 14.63
N HIS A 78 -19.98 -1.63 15.42
CA HIS A 78 -20.08 -1.54 16.87
C HIS A 78 -18.74 -1.45 17.62
N ALA A 79 -17.62 -1.76 16.97
CA ALA A 79 -16.27 -1.66 17.53
C ALA A 79 -15.68 -0.24 17.39
N ILE A 80 -16.27 0.61 16.54
CA ILE A 80 -15.89 2.01 16.38
C ILE A 80 -16.94 2.90 17.06
N ASN A 81 -16.74 3.23 18.33
CA ASN A 81 -17.56 4.21 19.04
C ASN A 81 -17.15 5.66 18.69
N ILE A 82 -17.08 5.98 17.39
CA ILE A 82 -16.89 7.36 16.92
C ILE A 82 -18.27 7.97 16.75
N LYS A 83 -18.67 8.84 17.70
CA LYS A 83 -19.80 9.73 17.49
C LYS A 83 -19.40 10.77 16.44
N TRP A 84 -19.73 10.51 15.19
CA TRP A 84 -19.69 11.52 14.14
C TRP A 84 -20.72 12.61 14.50
N SER A 85 -20.23 13.68 15.11
CA SER A 85 -21.01 14.90 15.28
C SER A 85 -21.27 15.40 13.87
N LYS A 86 -22.54 15.45 13.45
CA LYS A 86 -22.88 16.16 12.20
C LYS A 86 -22.32 17.58 12.34
N PRO A 87 -21.62 18.13 11.34
CA PRO A 87 -21.34 19.55 11.37
C PRO A 87 -22.70 20.24 11.48
N ASP A 88 -22.88 21.02 12.55
CA ASP A 88 -24.07 21.84 12.72
C ASP A 88 -24.30 22.58 11.40
N ARG A 89 -25.53 22.50 10.87
CA ARG A 89 -25.90 23.30 9.71
C ARG A 89 -25.48 24.72 10.03
N ILE A 90 -24.59 25.28 9.21
CA ILE A 90 -24.44 26.72 9.14
C ILE A 90 -25.75 27.20 8.53
N ASP A 91 -26.69 27.58 9.39
CA ASP A 91 -27.88 28.31 8.97
C ASP A 91 -27.37 29.64 8.40
N SER A 92 -27.39 29.73 7.07
CA SER A 92 -27.14 30.95 6.31
C SER A 92 -28.18 32.01 6.71
N PHE A 93 -27.67 33.17 7.13
CA PHE A 93 -28.40 34.40 7.46
C PHE A 93 -29.26 34.93 6.30
#